data_AF-A0A316ZBW3-F1
#
_entry.id   AF-A0A316ZBW3-F1
#
_cell.length_a   1.000
_cell.length_b   1.000
_cell.length_c   1.000
_cell.angle_alpha   90.00
_cell.angle_beta   90.00
_cell.angle_gamma   90.00
#
_symmetry.space_group_name_H-M   'P 1'
#
loop_
_entity.id
_entity.type
_entity.pdbx_description
1 polymer ?
#
loop_
_entity_poly.entity_id
_entity_poly.type
_entity_poly.pdbx_seq_one_letter_code
_entity_poly.pdbx_strand_id
1 'polypeptide(L)'
;NGNKYYEDHTEVPGRHRWVDFAQHDVHVSQIEPVWHAWLHHTKTAPPTNDEVVLNARQTWEAPPSESTTGTRAAFRTYNTTRPKIVSVHFLAF
;
A
#
# COMPACT_ATOMS: atom_id res chain seq x y z
N ASN A 1 1.64 -10.88 0.88
CA ASN A 1 1.72 -11.02 -0.60
C ASN A 1 2.62 -12.15 -1.13
N GLY A 2 3.28 -12.95 -0.28
CA GLY A 2 4.13 -14.07 -0.75
C GLY A 2 5.51 -13.65 -1.28
N ASN A 3 5.78 -12.35 -1.37
CA ASN A 3 7.07 -11.79 -1.75
C ASN A 3 8.16 -12.19 -0.76
N LYS A 4 9.37 -12.43 -1.27
CA LYS A 4 10.55 -12.75 -0.46
C LYS A 4 11.51 -11.58 -0.47
N TYR A 5 12.10 -11.30 0.68
CA TYR A 5 12.99 -10.15 0.89
C TYR A 5 14.36 -10.66 1.31
N TYR A 6 15.41 -10.08 0.72
CA TYR A 6 16.78 -10.52 0.93
C TYR A 6 17.69 -9.34 1.26
N GLU A 7 18.73 -9.63 2.03
CA GLU A 7 19.78 -8.69 2.40
C GLU A 7 21.16 -9.35 2.30
N ASP A 8 22.09 -8.67 1.64
CA ASP A 8 23.49 -9.10 1.49
C ASP A 8 24.44 -7.91 1.61
N HIS A 9 25.16 -7.82 2.73
CA HIS A 9 26.12 -6.74 3.00
C HIS A 9 27.42 -6.81 2.19
N THR A 10 27.64 -7.87 1.41
CA THR A 10 28.80 -7.98 0.51
C THR A 10 28.61 -7.18 -0.79
N GLU A 11 27.37 -6.84 -1.12
CA GLU A 11 27.01 -6.04 -2.29
C GLU A 11 27.26 -4.54 -2.12
N VAL A 12 27.26 -3.84 -3.24
CA VAL A 12 27.45 -2.38 -3.27
C VAL A 12 26.38 -1.67 -2.43
N PRO A 13 26.73 -0.62 -1.66
CA PRO A 13 25.75 0.19 -0.93
C PRO A 13 24.59 0.64 -1.84
N GLY A 14 23.35 0.45 -1.37
CA GLY A 14 22.13 0.71 -2.15
C GLY A 14 21.59 -0.49 -2.94
N ARG A 15 22.40 -1.54 -3.20
CA ARG A 15 21.95 -2.79 -3.87
C ARG A 15 21.87 -4.00 -2.93
N HIS A 16 22.33 -3.86 -1.69
CA HIS A 16 22.34 -4.92 -0.68
C HIS A 16 20.95 -5.40 -0.23
N ARG A 17 19.84 -4.76 -0.63
CA ARG A 17 18.47 -5.21 -0.32
C ARG A 17 17.65 -5.31 -1.58
N TRP A 18 16.94 -6.41 -1.76
CA TRP A 18 16.04 -6.62 -2.89
C TRP A 18 14.84 -7.48 -2.50
N VAL A 19 13.86 -7.50 -3.40
CA VAL A 19 12.63 -8.27 -3.26
C VAL A 19 12.44 -9.17 -4.49
N ASP A 20 12.11 -10.43 -4.24
CA ASP A 20 11.57 -11.33 -5.26
C ASP A 20 10.04 -11.33 -5.13
N PHE A 21 9.37 -10.84 -6.16
CA PHE A 21 7.92 -10.83 -6.23
C PHE A 21 7.39 -12.26 -6.48
N ALA A 22 6.33 -12.62 -5.78
CA ALA A 22 5.67 -13.92 -5.98
C ALA A 22 4.78 -13.93 -7.24
N GLN A 23 4.29 -12.77 -7.66
CA GLN A 23 3.46 -12.62 -8.84
C GLN A 23 4.32 -12.45 -10.10
N HIS A 24 3.79 -12.91 -11.25
CA HIS A 24 4.47 -12.75 -12.53
C HIS A 24 4.42 -11.29 -13.02
N ASP A 25 3.27 -10.65 -12.90
CA ASP A 25 3.08 -9.24 -13.26
C ASP A 25 3.62 -8.36 -12.11
N VAL A 26 4.92 -8.07 -12.20
CA VAL A 26 5.63 -7.35 -11.14
C VAL A 26 5.22 -5.88 -11.12
N HIS A 27 4.80 -5.42 -9.93
CA HIS A 27 4.53 -4.01 -9.70
C HIS A 27 5.02 -3.55 -8.31
N VAL A 28 5.65 -2.37 -8.24
CA VAL A 28 6.29 -1.86 -7.01
C VAL A 28 5.30 -1.69 -5.86
N SER A 29 4.04 -1.35 -6.15
CA SER A 29 2.98 -1.21 -5.14
C SER A 29 2.58 -2.51 -4.44
N GLN A 30 3.05 -3.67 -4.90
CA GLN A 30 2.79 -4.97 -4.25
C GLN A 30 3.64 -5.16 -2.98
N ILE A 31 4.64 -4.31 -2.76
CA ILE A 31 5.47 -4.34 -1.55
C ILE A 31 4.63 -3.84 -0.37
N GLU A 32 4.57 -4.64 0.70
CA GLU A 32 3.83 -4.25 1.90
C GLU A 32 4.47 -3.00 2.55
N PRO A 33 3.69 -2.08 3.15
CA PRO A 33 4.19 -0.77 3.61
C PRO A 33 5.38 -0.84 4.56
N VAL A 34 5.39 -1.85 5.42
CA VAL A 34 6.45 -2.04 6.41
C VAL A 34 7.73 -2.57 5.76
N TRP A 35 7.60 -3.52 4.83
CA TRP A 35 8.73 -4.00 4.04
C TRP A 35 9.27 -2.91 3.10
N HIS A 36 8.41 -2.03 2.60
CA HIS A 36 8.81 -0.85 1.83
C HIS A 36 9.73 0.07 2.63
N ALA A 37 9.43 0.36 3.90
CA ALA A 37 10.29 1.19 4.75
C ALA A 37 11.69 0.57 4.96
N TRP A 38 11.77 -0.75 5.12
CA TRP A 38 13.06 -1.45 5.25
C TRP A 38 13.83 -1.50 3.92
N LEU A 39 13.13 -1.80 2.81
CA LEU A 39 13.75 -1.88 1.49
C LEU A 39 14.36 -0.53 1.04
N HIS A 40 13.70 0.58 1.38
CA HIS A 40 14.14 1.95 1.09
C HIS A 40 15.01 2.57 2.19
N HIS A 41 15.65 1.76 3.04
CA HIS A 41 16.61 2.20 4.07
C HIS A 41 16.06 3.23 5.08
N THR A 42 14.73 3.35 5.18
CA THR A 42 14.09 4.20 6.22
C THR A 42 14.20 3.53 7.58
N LYS A 43 14.15 2.19 7.61
CA LYS A 43 14.37 1.37 8.79
C LYS A 43 15.56 0.43 8.60
N THR A 44 16.40 0.34 9.63
CA THR A 44 17.57 -0.55 9.62
C THR A 44 17.15 -2.00 9.81
N ALA A 45 16.33 -2.28 10.83
CA ALA A 45 15.87 -3.62 11.14
C ALA A 45 14.75 -4.08 10.18
N PRO A 46 14.76 -5.33 9.72
CA PRO A 46 13.64 -5.89 8.97
C PRO A 46 12.40 -5.98 9.87
N PRO A 47 11.18 -5.95 9.30
CA PRO A 47 9.94 -6.01 10.06
C PRO A 47 9.78 -7.26 10.94
N THR A 48 10.47 -8.35 10.62
CA THR A 48 10.50 -9.56 11.46
C THR A 48 11.22 -9.32 12.79
N ASN A 49 12.17 -8.39 12.84
CA ASN A 49 13.01 -8.12 14.02
C ASN A 49 12.70 -6.76 14.67
N ASP A 50 11.79 -5.96 14.10
CA ASP A 50 11.40 -4.65 14.63
C ASP A 50 10.19 -4.79 15.57
N GLU A 51 10.45 -4.81 16.88
CA GLU A 51 9.42 -4.92 17.92
C GLU A 51 8.37 -3.80 17.85
N VAL A 52 8.76 -2.59 17.44
CA VAL A 52 7.83 -1.47 17.31
C VAL A 52 6.82 -1.75 16.23
N VAL A 53 7.27 -2.27 15.07
CA VAL A 53 6.39 -2.66 13.97
C VAL A 53 5.45 -3.78 14.38
N LEU A 54 5.98 -4.80 15.03
CA LEU A 54 5.21 -5.98 15.43
C LEU A 54 4.08 -5.60 16.40
N ASN A 55 4.35 -4.65 17.30
CA ASN A 55 3.40 -4.21 18.33
C ASN A 55 2.49 -3.05 17.88
N ALA A 56 2.81 -2.33 16.80
CA ALA A 56 2.10 -1.11 16.40
C ALA A 56 0.88 -1.34 15.48
N ARG A 57 0.49 -2.59 15.20
CA ARG A 57 -0.67 -2.88 14.35
C ARG A 57 -1.96 -2.36 14.96
N GLN A 58 -2.73 -1.62 14.17
CA GLN A 58 -3.99 -1.03 14.61
C GLN A 58 -5.17 -1.89 14.17
N THR A 59 -6.25 -1.90 14.95
CA THR A 59 -7.46 -2.70 14.65
C THR A 59 -8.20 -2.23 13.40
N TRP A 60 -8.02 -0.98 12.99
CA TRP A 60 -8.64 -0.39 11.80
C TRP A 60 -7.77 -0.47 10.55
N GLU A 61 -6.57 -1.05 10.64
CA GLU A 61 -5.64 -1.15 9.53
C GLU A 61 -6.16 -2.14 8.47
N ALA A 62 -6.31 -1.65 7.24
CA ALA A 62 -6.70 -2.47 6.11
C ALA A 62 -5.51 -3.33 5.62
N PRO A 63 -5.77 -4.54 5.09
CA PRO A 63 -4.71 -5.34 4.49
C PRO A 63 -4.06 -4.57 3.30
N PRO A 64 -2.73 -4.68 3.11
CA PRO A 64 -2.05 -4.03 1.99
C PRO A 64 -2.64 -4.46 0.65
N SER A 65 -3.02 -3.48 -0.18
CA SER A 65 -3.48 -3.70 -1.55
C SER A 65 -2.56 -3.01 -2.54
N GLU A 66 -2.38 -3.62 -3.70
CA GLU A 66 -1.66 -2.99 -4.80
C GLU A 66 -2.42 -1.79 -5.39
N SER A 67 -1.70 -0.93 -6.09
CA SER A 67 -2.25 0.19 -6.85
C SER A 67 -3.13 -0.32 -7.99
N THR A 68 -4.39 0.10 -8.01
CA THR A 68 -5.38 -0.30 -9.01
C THR A 68 -5.50 0.68 -10.18
N THR A 69 -4.56 1.63 -10.31
CA THR A 69 -4.53 2.61 -11.40
C THR A 69 -4.56 1.92 -12.77
N GLY A 70 -5.39 2.42 -13.69
CA GLY A 70 -5.54 1.82 -15.04
C GLY A 70 -6.42 0.56 -15.10
N THR A 71 -6.86 0.03 -13.96
CA THR A 71 -7.80 -1.11 -13.90
C THR A 71 -9.25 -0.63 -13.72
N ARG A 72 -10.21 -1.56 -13.80
CA ARG A 72 -11.62 -1.28 -13.49
C ARG A 72 -11.82 -0.82 -12.03
N ALA A 73 -10.91 -1.20 -11.13
CA ALA A 73 -10.94 -0.84 -9.71
C ALA A 73 -10.19 0.46 -9.39
N ALA A 74 -9.81 1.26 -10.40
CA ALA A 74 -9.16 2.54 -10.19
C ALA A 74 -10.02 3.49 -9.35
N PHE A 75 -9.38 4.23 -8.44
CA PHE A 75 -10.06 5.20 -7.60
C PHE A 75 -10.72 6.29 -8.45
N ARG A 76 -12.02 6.49 -8.25
CA ARG A 76 -12.81 7.55 -8.89
C ARG A 76 -13.29 8.52 -7.83
N THR A 77 -12.92 9.79 -8.00
CA THR A 77 -13.38 10.84 -7.11
C THR A 77 -14.87 11.11 -7.33
N TYR A 78 -15.56 11.44 -6.25
CA TYR A 78 -16.95 11.86 -6.27
C TYR A 78 -17.15 12.94 -5.21
N ASN A 79 -18.24 13.69 -5.32
CA ASN A 79 -18.60 14.66 -4.30
C ASN A 79 -19.11 13.93 -3.06
N THR A 80 -18.41 14.06 -1.94
CA THR A 80 -18.82 13.48 -0.65
C THR A 80 -19.94 14.27 0.03
N THR A 81 -20.29 15.45 -0.50
CA THR A 81 -21.36 16.31 0.02
C THR A 81 -22.69 16.05 -0.66
N ARG A 82 -23.77 16.17 0.12
CA ARG A 82 -25.14 16.19 -0.41
C ARG A 82 -25.43 17.56 -1.05
N PRO A 83 -26.31 17.63 -2.07
CA PRO A 83 -26.76 18.90 -2.61
C PRO A 83 -27.30 19.82 -1.51
N LYS A 84 -26.80 21.06 -1.45
CA LYS A 84 -27.24 22.04 -0.45
C LYS A 84 -28.59 22.68 -0.78
N ILE A 85 -28.93 22.73 -2.06
CA ILE A 85 -30.19 23.25 -2.57
C ILE A 85 -30.85 22.09 -3.32
N VAL A 86 -32.09 21.78 -2.94
CA VAL A 86 -32.90 20.75 -3.58
C VAL A 86 -33.94 21.40 -4.48
N SER A 87 -34.21 20.83 -5.66
CA SER A 87 -35.27 21.33 -6.52
C SER A 87 -36.63 20.95 -5.94
N VAL A 88 -37.57 21.88 -5.97
CA VAL A 88 -38.97 21.60 -5.63
C VAL A 88 -39.65 21.10 -6.90
N HIS A 89 -39.98 19.81 -6.95
CA HIS A 89 -40.83 19.27 -8.02
C HIS A 89 -42.30 19.50 -7.62
N PHE A 90 -42.96 20.45 -8.29
CA PHE A 90 -44.42 20.51 -8.28
C PHE A 90 -44.93 19.43 -9.24
N LEU A 91 -45.61 18.42 -8.70
CA LEU A 91 -46.52 17.59 -9.49
C LEU A 91 -47.67 18.49 -9.95
N ALA A 92 -47.72 18.80 -11.23
CA ALA A 92 -48.88 19.44 -11.83
C ALA A 92 -49.97 18.38 -12.02
N PHE A 93 -50.99 18.49 -11.16
CA PHE A 93 -52.35 17.90 -11.18
C PHE A 93 -52.49 16.39 -11.37
#